data_AF-A0A9N8VVH4-F1
#
_entry.id   AF-A0A9N8VVH4-F1
#
_cell.length_a   1.000
_cell.length_b   1.000
_cell.length_c   1.000
_cell.angle_alpha   90.00
_cell.angle_beta   90.00
_cell.angle_gamma   90.00
#
_symmetry.space_group_name_H-M   'P 1'
#
loop_
_entity.id
_entity.type
_entity.pdbx_description
1 polymer ?
#
loop_
_entity_poly.entity_id
_entity_poly.type
_entity_poly.pdbx_seq_one_letter_code
_entity_poly.pdbx_strand_id
1 'polypeptide(L)'
;MADIAESLKEQTNEEATNDSLTLSELKSLVKQFPNKTKPKEILFSYADSDDISNEIDEFYSYVEISQCLDNQKSFEETFDEPWTKCTISERRTYVEYLLETLELKDPQRRFSSARKILYIAQGTFGETSSPEEHLRWIKENNKLLRKSGALLSYFQALKLACNAHDYYSRPDLNIGTGERQAYIDDTHAEIGFYLTLLYMLVEVHRNDETFGTELVKSDPPMAVFLFEVIASLREKNAKGYPVKKLLLLLWKVLLASLGGIDEINRLKEIVRQMHGLAPLRDRGSDADAVF
;
A
#
# COMPACT_ATOMS: atom_id res chain seq x y z
N MET A 1 72.38 -24.79 34.03
CA MET A 1 71.68 -23.70 34.76
C MET A 1 72.61 -22.48 34.93
N ALA A 2 73.17 -21.99 33.81
CA ALA A 2 73.86 -20.68 33.73
C ALA A 2 74.06 -20.28 32.25
N ASP A 3 74.33 -21.23 31.34
CA ASP A 3 74.77 -20.90 29.96
C ASP A 3 73.69 -20.84 28.86
N ILE A 4 72.41 -20.80 29.20
CA ILE A 4 71.32 -20.62 28.21
C ILE A 4 70.54 -19.32 28.45
N ALA A 5 70.73 -18.70 29.62
CA ALA A 5 70.01 -17.49 30.02
C ALA A 5 70.58 -16.19 29.42
N GLU A 6 71.75 -16.24 28.79
CA GLU A 6 72.39 -15.05 28.18
C GLU A 6 72.16 -14.95 26.67
N SER A 7 71.77 -16.05 26.00
CA SER A 7 71.38 -16.06 24.57
C SER A 7 69.94 -15.58 24.32
N LEU A 8 69.17 -15.30 25.37
CA LEU A 8 67.77 -14.84 25.27
C LEU A 8 67.60 -13.35 25.58
N LYS A 9 68.68 -12.58 25.69
CA LYS A 9 68.65 -11.12 25.92
C LYS A 9 68.75 -10.25 24.66
N GLU A 10 68.74 -10.83 23.47
CA GLU A 10 68.84 -10.06 22.21
C GLU A 10 67.63 -10.17 21.25
N GLN A 11 66.48 -10.69 21.68
CA GLN A 11 65.28 -10.75 20.82
C GLN A 11 64.01 -10.24 21.50
N THR A 12 64.11 -9.11 22.19
CA THR A 12 62.96 -8.26 22.48
C THR A 12 63.37 -6.81 22.21
N ASN A 13 63.14 -6.36 20.98
CA ASN A 13 62.91 -4.94 20.76
C ASN A 13 61.77 -4.78 19.76
N GLU A 14 60.72 -4.14 20.26
CA GLU A 14 59.50 -3.75 19.59
C GLU A 14 59.83 -2.83 18.40
N GLU A 15 59.59 -3.26 17.17
CA GLU A 15 59.35 -2.33 16.08
C GLU A 15 57.83 -2.09 16.02
N ALA A 16 57.38 -1.13 16.83
CA ALA A 16 56.08 -0.50 16.66
C ALA A 16 56.04 0.15 15.28
N THR A 17 55.29 -0.46 14.35
CA THR A 17 54.97 0.13 13.06
C THR A 17 54.16 1.39 13.30
N ASN A 18 54.78 2.55 13.10
CA ASN A 18 54.13 3.85 13.13
C ASN A 18 53.16 3.97 11.93
N ASP A 19 51.95 3.43 12.08
CA ASP A 19 50.84 3.57 11.11
C ASP A 19 50.18 4.95 11.22
N SER A 20 50.96 6.01 11.10
CA SER A 20 50.45 7.39 11.07
C SER A 20 50.78 8.02 9.72
N LEU A 21 49.78 8.00 8.83
CA LEU A 21 49.84 8.70 7.56
C LEU A 21 49.98 10.20 7.79
N THR A 22 50.94 10.82 7.11
CA THR A 22 51.13 12.26 7.14
C THR A 22 50.00 12.96 6.39
N LEU A 23 49.69 14.20 6.77
CA LEU A 23 48.65 15.02 6.12
C LEU A 23 48.91 15.20 4.60
N SER A 24 50.17 15.12 4.19
CA SER A 24 50.62 15.17 2.80
C SER A 24 50.30 13.86 2.05
N GLU A 25 50.52 12.71 2.67
CA GLU A 25 50.14 11.40 2.12
C GLU A 25 48.62 11.28 2.04
N LEU A 26 47.90 11.77 3.04
CA LEU A 26 46.44 11.80 3.05
C LEU A 26 45.90 12.67 1.89
N LYS A 27 46.50 13.84 1.65
CA LYS A 27 46.15 14.72 0.51
C LYS A 27 46.50 14.08 -0.84
N SER A 28 47.60 13.33 -0.92
CA SER A 28 47.98 12.56 -2.12
C SER A 28 46.96 11.46 -2.41
N LEU A 29 46.60 10.67 -1.39
CA LEU A 29 45.57 9.63 -1.46
C LEU A 29 44.22 10.19 -1.91
N VAL A 30 43.76 11.29 -1.30
CA VAL A 30 42.49 11.95 -1.66
C VAL A 30 42.48 12.43 -3.12
N LYS A 31 43.63 12.85 -3.66
CA LYS A 31 43.78 13.26 -5.07
C LYS A 31 43.85 12.09 -6.05
N GLN A 32 44.20 10.89 -5.58
CA GLN A 32 44.22 9.67 -6.41
C GLN A 32 42.83 9.04 -6.58
N PHE A 33 41.86 9.41 -5.74
CA PHE A 33 40.48 9.03 -6.01
C PHE A 33 39.99 9.81 -7.23
N PRO A 34 39.47 9.13 -8.28
CA PRO A 34 38.85 9.80 -9.41
C PRO A 34 37.76 10.73 -8.84
N ASN A 35 37.73 11.98 -9.35
CA ASN A 35 36.79 13.04 -8.96
C ASN A 35 35.55 12.44 -8.31
N LYS A 36 35.35 12.69 -7.01
CA LYS A 36 34.07 12.39 -6.35
C LYS A 36 32.99 13.01 -7.23
N THR A 37 32.38 12.22 -8.12
CA THR A 37 31.11 12.56 -8.73
C THR A 37 30.26 12.88 -7.54
N LYS A 38 29.93 14.17 -7.36
CA LYS A 38 29.01 14.58 -6.30
C LYS A 38 27.88 13.58 -6.38
N PRO A 39 27.59 12.81 -5.31
CA PRO A 39 26.46 11.89 -5.34
C PRO A 39 25.29 12.70 -5.89
N LYS A 40 24.64 12.19 -6.94
CA LYS A 40 23.48 12.88 -7.52
C LYS A 40 22.59 13.26 -6.35
N GLU A 41 22.39 14.56 -6.15
CA GLU A 41 21.50 15.03 -5.11
C GLU A 41 20.14 14.42 -5.43
N ILE A 42 19.69 13.50 -4.58
CA ILE A 42 18.38 12.90 -4.69
C ILE A 42 17.42 13.99 -4.23
N LEU A 43 16.82 14.69 -5.19
CA LEU A 43 15.76 15.63 -4.94
C LEU A 43 14.49 14.84 -4.60
N PHE A 44 14.12 14.85 -3.33
CA PHE A 44 12.88 14.26 -2.87
C PHE A 44 11.73 15.23 -3.18
N SER A 45 10.76 14.77 -3.98
CA SER A 45 9.49 15.45 -4.15
C SER A 45 8.49 14.86 -3.17
N TYR A 46 8.09 15.64 -2.17
CA TYR A 46 7.04 15.24 -1.23
C TYR A 46 5.69 15.71 -1.78
N ALA A 47 4.93 14.77 -2.33
CA ALA A 47 3.57 14.99 -2.80
C ALA A 47 2.60 14.09 -2.02
N ASP A 48 1.32 14.43 -2.04
CA ASP A 48 0.28 13.62 -1.38
C ASP A 48 0.14 12.22 -2.01
N SER A 49 0.44 12.10 -3.30
CA SER A 49 0.31 10.87 -4.05
C SER A 49 1.09 10.97 -5.36
N ASP A 50 1.51 9.83 -5.87
CA ASP A 50 2.20 9.67 -7.14
C ASP A 50 1.22 9.27 -8.28
N ASP A 51 1.77 8.88 -9.43
CA ASP A 51 1.00 8.25 -10.50
C ASP A 51 0.49 6.85 -10.12
N ILE A 52 -0.65 6.48 -10.71
CA ILE A 52 -1.35 5.24 -10.41
C ILE A 52 -0.49 3.98 -10.54
N SER A 53 0.52 3.96 -11.44
CA SER A 53 1.38 2.79 -11.60
C SER A 53 2.30 2.65 -10.39
N ASN A 54 2.95 3.74 -9.96
CA ASN A 54 3.82 3.74 -8.78
C ASN A 54 3.03 3.46 -7.50
N GLU A 55 1.80 3.98 -7.40
CA GLU A 55 0.90 3.72 -6.27
C GLU A 55 0.52 2.23 -6.17
N ILE A 56 0.17 1.60 -7.30
CA ILE A 56 -0.11 0.16 -7.36
C ILE A 56 1.15 -0.64 -7.01
N ASP A 57 2.31 -0.27 -7.56
CA ASP A 57 3.59 -0.93 -7.27
C ASP A 57 4.00 -0.81 -5.80
N GLU A 58 3.73 0.33 -5.15
CA GLU A 58 3.93 0.48 -3.72
C GLU A 58 2.92 -0.37 -2.94
N PHE A 59 1.68 -0.47 -3.40
CA PHE A 59 0.63 -1.20 -2.68
C PHE A 59 0.92 -2.71 -2.59
N TYR A 60 1.31 -3.32 -3.70
CA TYR A 60 1.58 -4.77 -3.77
C TYR A 60 2.98 -5.13 -3.29
N SER A 61 3.10 -6.29 -2.65
CA SER A 61 4.39 -6.93 -2.37
C SER A 61 4.71 -7.99 -3.41
N TYR A 62 6.00 -8.17 -3.72
CA TYR A 62 6.45 -9.21 -4.66
C TYR A 62 6.02 -10.63 -4.28
N VAL A 63 5.82 -10.90 -2.98
CA VAL A 63 5.34 -12.22 -2.52
C VAL A 63 3.88 -12.49 -2.90
N GLU A 64 3.11 -11.45 -3.23
CA GLU A 64 1.69 -11.55 -3.61
C GLU A 64 1.50 -11.89 -5.08
N ILE A 65 2.57 -11.92 -5.89
CA ILE A 65 2.48 -12.25 -7.32
C ILE A 65 1.90 -13.67 -7.52
N SER A 66 2.28 -14.63 -6.67
CA SER A 66 1.70 -15.99 -6.72
C SER A 66 0.19 -15.97 -6.50
N GLN A 67 -0.28 -15.13 -5.57
CA GLN A 67 -1.70 -14.94 -5.29
C GLN A 67 -2.43 -14.31 -6.48
N CYS A 68 -1.81 -13.35 -7.18
CA CYS A 68 -2.38 -12.79 -8.42
C CYS A 68 -2.57 -13.87 -9.51
N LEU A 69 -1.61 -14.78 -9.66
CA LEU A 69 -1.73 -15.89 -10.62
C LEU A 69 -2.82 -16.90 -10.20
N ASP A 70 -2.98 -17.15 -8.91
CA ASP A 70 -4.07 -18.00 -8.42
C ASP A 70 -5.45 -17.34 -8.61
N ASN A 71 -5.52 -16.01 -8.53
CA ASN A 71 -6.73 -15.25 -8.85
C ASN A 71 -7.11 -15.39 -10.32
N GLN A 72 -6.12 -15.31 -11.23
CA GLN A 72 -6.32 -15.54 -12.67
C GLN A 72 -6.90 -16.93 -12.92
N LYS A 73 -6.26 -17.98 -12.39
CA LYS A 73 -6.73 -19.37 -12.56
C LYS A 73 -8.17 -19.54 -12.08
N SER A 74 -8.50 -18.98 -10.91
CA SER A 74 -9.87 -19.08 -10.37
C SER A 74 -10.91 -18.38 -11.26
N PHE A 75 -10.54 -17.29 -11.93
CA PHE A 75 -11.40 -16.63 -12.91
C PHE A 75 -11.61 -17.50 -14.15
N GLU A 76 -10.52 -18.00 -14.73
CA GLU A 76 -10.52 -18.83 -15.95
C GLU A 76 -11.24 -20.18 -15.76
N GLU A 77 -11.32 -20.71 -14.54
CA GLU A 77 -12.13 -21.91 -14.22
C GLU A 77 -13.64 -21.72 -14.43
N THR A 78 -14.13 -20.48 -14.50
CA THR A 78 -15.57 -20.19 -14.52
C THR A 78 -16.01 -19.20 -15.59
N PHE A 79 -15.07 -18.58 -16.30
CA PHE A 79 -15.33 -17.61 -17.34
C PHE A 79 -14.53 -17.99 -18.59
N ASP A 80 -15.22 -18.61 -19.56
CA ASP A 80 -14.58 -19.28 -20.70
C ASP A 80 -14.16 -18.32 -21.82
N GLU A 81 -14.80 -17.15 -21.92
CA GLU A 81 -14.57 -16.19 -22.98
C GLU A 81 -13.48 -15.16 -22.60
N PRO A 82 -12.67 -14.66 -23.54
CA PRO A 82 -11.71 -13.59 -23.25
C PRO A 82 -12.43 -12.34 -22.76
N TRP A 83 -12.15 -11.92 -21.52
CA TRP A 83 -12.77 -10.77 -20.87
C TRP A 83 -12.71 -9.53 -21.75
N THR A 84 -11.57 -9.27 -22.38
CA THR A 84 -11.31 -8.11 -23.24
C THR A 84 -12.16 -8.08 -24.52
N LYS A 85 -12.72 -9.22 -24.94
CA LYS A 85 -13.60 -9.34 -26.11
C LYS A 85 -15.10 -9.32 -25.78
N CYS A 86 -15.46 -9.57 -24.52
CA CYS A 86 -16.86 -9.54 -24.08
C CYS A 86 -17.48 -8.14 -24.20
N THR A 87 -18.79 -8.11 -24.38
CA THR A 87 -19.59 -6.89 -24.33
C THR A 87 -19.65 -6.33 -22.91
N ILE A 88 -19.94 -5.03 -22.78
CA ILE A 88 -20.12 -4.39 -21.47
C ILE A 88 -21.26 -5.04 -20.69
N SER A 89 -22.32 -5.52 -21.36
CA SER A 89 -23.45 -6.18 -20.70
C SER A 89 -23.04 -7.52 -20.09
N GLU A 90 -22.30 -8.36 -20.81
CA GLU A 90 -21.83 -9.66 -20.31
C GLU A 90 -20.90 -9.47 -19.10
N ARG A 91 -19.94 -8.54 -19.22
CA ARG A 91 -19.04 -8.18 -18.13
C ARG A 91 -19.80 -7.71 -16.90
N ARG A 92 -20.80 -6.84 -17.10
CA ARG A 92 -21.63 -6.30 -16.04
C ARG A 92 -22.41 -7.40 -15.32
N THR A 93 -23.09 -8.28 -16.05
CA THR A 93 -23.85 -9.39 -15.48
C THR A 93 -22.95 -10.31 -14.66
N TYR A 94 -21.75 -10.61 -15.15
CA TYR A 94 -20.81 -11.44 -14.40
C TYR A 94 -20.29 -10.76 -13.13
N VAL A 95 -19.96 -9.46 -13.21
CA VAL A 95 -19.57 -8.67 -12.04
C VAL A 95 -20.69 -8.63 -11.00
N GLU A 96 -21.93 -8.36 -11.40
CA GLU A 96 -23.07 -8.31 -10.49
C GLU A 96 -23.26 -9.66 -9.78
N TYR A 97 -23.17 -10.78 -10.50
CA TYR A 97 -23.19 -12.13 -9.90
C TYR A 97 -22.07 -12.36 -8.87
N LEU A 98 -20.84 -11.92 -9.15
CA LEU A 98 -19.72 -12.06 -8.22
C LEU A 98 -19.92 -11.17 -6.98
N LEU A 99 -20.43 -9.94 -7.14
CA LEU A 99 -20.71 -9.03 -6.05
C LEU A 99 -21.81 -9.57 -5.11
N GLU A 100 -22.89 -10.12 -5.66
CA GLU A 100 -23.93 -10.81 -4.87
C GLU A 100 -23.35 -11.99 -4.08
N THR A 101 -22.37 -12.70 -4.66
CA THR A 101 -21.73 -13.84 -3.99
C THR A 101 -20.88 -13.43 -2.78
N LEU A 102 -20.40 -12.17 -2.72
CA LEU A 102 -19.72 -11.63 -1.53
C LEU A 102 -20.65 -11.50 -0.31
N GLU A 103 -21.96 -11.45 -0.51
CA GLU A 103 -22.94 -11.33 0.58
C GLU A 103 -23.36 -12.68 1.18
N LEU A 104 -22.86 -13.79 0.63
CA LEU A 104 -23.19 -15.12 1.11
C LEU A 104 -22.53 -15.44 2.46
N LYS A 105 -23.20 -16.30 3.24
CA LYS A 105 -22.65 -16.80 4.51
C LYS A 105 -21.45 -17.72 4.33
N ASP A 106 -21.35 -18.41 3.19
CA ASP A 106 -20.30 -19.38 2.89
C ASP A 106 -18.96 -18.67 2.60
N PRO A 107 -17.94 -18.80 3.48
CA PRO A 107 -16.66 -18.16 3.28
C PRO A 107 -15.95 -18.61 2.01
N GLN A 108 -16.03 -19.89 1.64
CA GLN A 108 -15.30 -20.41 0.48
C GLN A 108 -15.80 -19.79 -0.83
N ARG A 109 -17.11 -19.58 -0.94
CA ARG A 109 -17.71 -18.90 -2.09
C ARG A 109 -17.36 -17.41 -2.12
N ARG A 110 -17.34 -16.74 -0.96
CA ARG A 110 -16.87 -15.35 -0.87
C ARG A 110 -15.41 -15.23 -1.32
N PHE A 111 -14.54 -16.09 -0.80
CA PHE A 111 -13.12 -16.16 -1.16
C PHE A 111 -12.91 -16.36 -2.66
N SER A 112 -13.58 -17.36 -3.24
CA SER A 112 -13.49 -17.62 -4.68
C SER A 112 -13.95 -16.41 -5.49
N SER A 113 -15.04 -15.75 -5.10
CA SER A 113 -15.55 -14.58 -5.80
C SER A 113 -14.62 -13.37 -5.67
N ALA A 114 -14.10 -13.10 -4.46
CA ALA A 114 -13.14 -12.03 -4.21
C ALA A 114 -11.88 -12.17 -5.07
N ARG A 115 -11.36 -13.40 -5.24
CA ARG A 115 -10.22 -13.69 -6.13
C ARG A 115 -10.50 -13.31 -7.58
N LYS A 116 -11.67 -13.71 -8.09
CA LYS A 116 -12.09 -13.41 -9.47
C LYS A 116 -12.26 -11.91 -9.69
N ILE A 117 -12.90 -11.23 -8.74
CA ILE A 117 -13.06 -9.78 -8.77
C ILE A 117 -11.70 -9.09 -8.70
N LEU A 118 -10.75 -9.58 -7.89
CA LEU A 118 -9.39 -9.03 -7.84
C LEU A 118 -8.69 -9.14 -9.19
N TYR A 119 -8.77 -10.29 -9.87
CA TYR A 119 -8.20 -10.43 -11.21
C TYR A 119 -8.81 -9.44 -12.21
N ILE A 120 -10.12 -9.22 -12.16
CA ILE A 120 -10.81 -8.21 -12.97
C ILE A 120 -10.32 -6.79 -12.59
N ALA A 121 -10.31 -6.44 -11.30
CA ALA A 121 -9.87 -5.12 -10.81
C ALA A 121 -8.40 -4.83 -11.13
N GLN A 122 -7.57 -5.88 -11.21
CA GLN A 122 -6.18 -5.84 -11.65
C GLN A 122 -6.03 -5.75 -13.16
N GLY A 123 -7.10 -5.51 -13.92
CA GLY A 123 -7.03 -5.25 -15.36
C GLY A 123 -6.85 -6.49 -16.23
N THR A 124 -7.20 -7.68 -15.71
CA THR A 124 -7.16 -8.95 -16.49
C THR A 124 -5.84 -9.14 -17.22
N PHE A 125 -4.73 -8.99 -16.48
CA PHE A 125 -3.37 -8.86 -17.03
C PHE A 125 -2.95 -9.99 -17.98
N GLY A 126 -3.52 -11.20 -17.83
CA GLY A 126 -3.23 -12.34 -18.70
C GLY A 126 -3.69 -12.14 -20.16
N GLU A 127 -4.59 -11.19 -20.41
CA GLU A 127 -5.10 -10.87 -21.76
C GLU A 127 -4.47 -9.60 -22.36
N THR A 128 -3.51 -8.98 -21.67
CA THR A 128 -2.94 -7.67 -22.07
C THR A 128 -1.56 -7.82 -22.68
N SER A 129 -1.21 -6.95 -23.64
CA SER A 129 0.05 -7.02 -24.39
C SER A 129 1.06 -5.93 -24.04
N SER A 130 0.65 -4.88 -23.33
CA SER A 130 1.50 -3.75 -22.95
C SER A 130 1.11 -3.16 -21.58
N PRO A 131 2.05 -2.52 -20.85
CA PRO A 131 1.73 -1.83 -19.59
C PRO A 131 0.64 -0.77 -19.74
N GLU A 132 0.60 -0.06 -20.86
CA GLU A 132 -0.39 0.99 -21.13
C GLU A 132 -1.79 0.39 -21.32
N GLU A 133 -1.87 -0.74 -22.05
CA GLU A 133 -3.12 -1.49 -22.21
C GLU A 133 -3.59 -2.08 -20.89
N HIS A 134 -2.67 -2.63 -20.09
CA HIS A 134 -2.97 -3.16 -18.77
C HIS A 134 -3.52 -2.08 -17.83
N LEU A 135 -2.87 -0.92 -17.77
CA LEU A 135 -3.35 0.21 -16.98
C LEU A 135 -4.70 0.73 -17.48
N ARG A 136 -4.95 0.72 -18.79
CA ARG A 136 -6.26 1.05 -19.36
C ARG A 136 -7.32 0.07 -18.86
N TRP A 137 -7.05 -1.23 -18.86
CA TRP A 137 -8.00 -2.23 -18.36
C TRP A 137 -8.22 -2.15 -16.85
N ILE A 138 -7.20 -1.83 -16.05
CA ILE A 138 -7.37 -1.51 -14.62
C ILE A 138 -8.41 -0.40 -14.46
N LYS A 139 -8.27 0.70 -15.20
CA LYS A 139 -9.21 1.83 -15.13
C LYS A 139 -10.61 1.46 -15.61
N GLU A 140 -10.74 0.81 -16.76
CA GLU A 140 -12.05 0.44 -17.33
C GLU A 140 -12.79 -0.60 -16.47
N ASN A 141 -12.08 -1.60 -15.95
CA ASN A 141 -12.67 -2.62 -15.09
C ASN A 141 -13.13 -2.01 -13.77
N ASN A 142 -12.34 -1.15 -13.12
CA ASN A 142 -12.77 -0.49 -11.88
C ASN A 142 -13.93 0.48 -12.10
N LYS A 143 -14.02 1.17 -13.25
CA LYS A 143 -15.21 1.95 -13.63
C LYS A 143 -16.47 1.08 -13.73
N LEU A 144 -16.36 -0.10 -14.35
CA LEU A 144 -17.45 -1.06 -14.43
C LEU A 144 -17.86 -1.53 -13.03
N LEU A 145 -16.89 -1.93 -12.20
CA LEU A 145 -17.12 -2.37 -10.82
C LEU A 145 -17.88 -1.30 -10.02
N ARG A 146 -17.43 -0.03 -10.05
CA ARG A 146 -18.13 1.07 -9.37
C ARG A 146 -19.58 1.19 -9.85
N LYS A 147 -19.82 1.18 -11.17
CA LYS A 147 -21.16 1.25 -11.76
C LYS A 147 -22.06 0.08 -11.38
N SER A 148 -21.48 -1.08 -11.09
CA SER A 148 -22.20 -2.28 -10.62
C SER A 148 -22.41 -2.32 -9.10
N GLY A 149 -22.06 -1.26 -8.35
CA GLY A 149 -22.28 -1.19 -6.90
C GLY A 149 -21.14 -1.75 -6.03
N ALA A 150 -19.96 -1.99 -6.62
CA ALA A 150 -18.84 -2.61 -5.93
C ALA A 150 -18.41 -1.92 -4.63
N LEU A 151 -18.48 -0.59 -4.55
CA LEU A 151 -18.10 0.16 -3.34
C LEU A 151 -18.89 -0.33 -2.12
N LEU A 152 -20.21 -0.48 -2.25
CA LEU A 152 -21.08 -0.92 -1.17
C LEU A 152 -20.78 -2.37 -0.79
N SER A 153 -20.73 -3.27 -1.78
CA SER A 153 -20.50 -4.70 -1.55
C SER A 153 -19.13 -4.95 -0.90
N TYR A 154 -18.05 -4.30 -1.38
CA TYR A 154 -16.72 -4.43 -0.79
C TYR A 154 -16.68 -3.90 0.63
N PHE A 155 -17.31 -2.75 0.89
CA PHE A 155 -17.31 -2.16 2.22
C PHE A 155 -18.11 -3.00 3.22
N GLN A 156 -19.26 -3.55 2.82
CA GLN A 156 -20.02 -4.48 3.64
C GLN A 156 -19.25 -5.78 3.91
N ALA A 157 -18.61 -6.35 2.89
CA ALA A 157 -17.81 -7.55 3.04
C ALA A 157 -16.60 -7.33 3.95
N LEU A 158 -15.92 -6.17 3.85
CA LEU A 158 -14.86 -5.78 4.79
C LEU A 158 -15.37 -5.69 6.23
N LYS A 159 -16.51 -5.04 6.46
CA LYS A 159 -17.13 -4.96 7.79
C LYS A 159 -17.41 -6.35 8.37
N LEU A 160 -17.94 -7.26 7.55
CA LEU A 160 -18.19 -8.65 7.94
C LEU A 160 -16.89 -9.39 8.31
N ALA A 161 -15.85 -9.24 7.50
CA ALA A 161 -14.55 -9.87 7.76
C ALA A 161 -13.87 -9.32 9.03
N CYS A 162 -13.95 -8.00 9.27
CA CYS A 162 -13.49 -7.38 10.51
C CYS A 162 -14.27 -7.89 11.73
N ASN A 163 -15.59 -8.01 11.64
CA ASN A 163 -16.41 -8.55 12.72
C ASN A 163 -16.09 -10.03 13.00
N ALA A 164 -15.83 -10.82 11.96
CA ALA A 164 -15.40 -12.21 12.11
C ALA A 164 -14.03 -12.31 12.78
N HIS A 165 -13.06 -11.49 12.34
CA HIS A 165 -11.74 -11.39 12.98
C HIS A 165 -11.87 -11.06 14.47
N ASP A 166 -12.73 -10.10 14.81
CA ASP A 166 -12.94 -9.66 16.19
C ASP A 166 -13.63 -10.71 17.04
N TYR A 167 -14.53 -11.49 16.45
CA TYR A 167 -15.09 -12.67 17.09
C TYR A 167 -13.98 -13.67 17.42
N TYR A 168 -13.22 -14.17 16.43
CA TYR A 168 -12.20 -15.20 16.64
C TYR A 168 -11.00 -14.75 17.49
N SER A 169 -10.75 -13.44 17.57
CA SER A 169 -9.70 -12.86 18.42
C SER A 169 -10.06 -12.82 19.91
N ARG A 170 -11.31 -13.16 20.29
CA ARG A 170 -11.75 -13.13 21.68
C ARG A 170 -11.01 -14.15 22.55
N PRO A 171 -10.51 -13.76 23.73
CA PRO A 171 -9.77 -14.66 24.60
C PRO A 171 -10.65 -15.78 25.18
N ASP A 172 -11.92 -15.48 25.46
CA ASP A 172 -12.93 -16.34 26.09
C ASP A 172 -13.57 -17.38 25.16
N LEU A 173 -13.24 -17.37 23.87
CA LEU A 173 -13.75 -18.36 22.92
C LEU A 173 -13.24 -19.77 23.24
N ASN A 174 -14.15 -20.70 23.51
CA ASN A 174 -13.78 -22.09 23.77
C ASN A 174 -13.54 -22.87 22.45
N ILE A 175 -12.44 -22.54 21.76
CA ILE A 175 -11.97 -23.17 20.52
C ILE A 175 -10.51 -23.57 20.73
N GLY A 176 -10.08 -24.70 20.17
CA GLY A 176 -8.69 -25.14 20.23
C GLY A 176 -7.74 -24.07 19.67
N THR A 177 -6.57 -23.90 20.28
CA THR A 177 -5.62 -22.82 19.91
C THR A 177 -5.19 -22.87 18.44
N GLY A 178 -4.98 -24.07 17.90
CA GLY A 178 -4.64 -24.26 16.49
C GLY A 178 -5.78 -23.90 15.53
N GLU A 179 -7.01 -24.33 15.84
CA GLU A 179 -8.20 -23.98 15.06
C GLU A 179 -8.48 -22.47 15.11
N ARG A 180 -8.34 -21.85 16.29
CA ARG A 180 -8.49 -20.41 16.45
C ARG A 180 -7.52 -19.65 15.55
N GLN A 181 -6.25 -20.06 15.52
CA GLN A 181 -5.25 -19.41 14.67
C GLN A 181 -5.60 -19.56 13.18
N ALA A 182 -6.05 -20.73 12.73
CA ALA A 182 -6.48 -20.93 11.36
C ALA A 182 -7.62 -20.00 10.95
N TYR A 183 -8.65 -19.84 11.80
CA TYR A 183 -9.73 -18.88 11.54
C TYR A 183 -9.23 -17.42 11.48
N ILE A 184 -8.29 -17.05 12.36
CA ILE A 184 -7.69 -15.71 12.34
C ILE A 184 -6.93 -15.49 11.02
N ASP A 185 -6.11 -16.45 10.61
CA ASP A 185 -5.33 -16.38 9.37
C ASP A 185 -6.26 -16.27 8.14
N ASP A 186 -7.36 -17.03 8.12
CA ASP A 186 -8.40 -16.92 7.09
C ASP A 186 -9.02 -15.51 7.09
N THR A 187 -9.40 -14.97 8.25
CA THR A 187 -9.96 -13.60 8.30
C THR A 187 -8.95 -12.53 7.89
N HIS A 188 -7.64 -12.70 8.17
CA HIS A 188 -6.59 -11.80 7.69
C HIS A 188 -6.50 -11.82 6.16
N ALA A 189 -6.55 -13.00 5.55
CA ALA A 189 -6.57 -13.14 4.10
C ALA A 189 -7.82 -12.49 3.48
N GLU A 190 -9.00 -12.70 4.09
CA GLU A 190 -10.27 -12.14 3.61
C GLU A 190 -10.26 -10.60 3.69
N ILE A 191 -9.83 -10.04 4.83
CA ILE A 191 -9.63 -8.59 5.01
C ILE A 191 -8.65 -8.05 3.96
N GLY A 192 -7.54 -8.75 3.73
CA GLY A 192 -6.53 -8.34 2.74
C GLY A 192 -7.09 -8.23 1.33
N PHE A 193 -8.02 -9.11 0.94
CA PHE A 193 -8.71 -9.04 -0.33
C PHE A 193 -9.62 -7.82 -0.44
N TYR A 194 -10.48 -7.57 0.55
CA TYR A 194 -11.38 -6.43 0.49
C TYR A 194 -10.65 -5.08 0.59
N LEU A 195 -9.56 -4.99 1.36
CA LEU A 195 -8.70 -3.80 1.38
C LEU A 195 -8.08 -3.55 0.00
N THR A 196 -7.64 -4.61 -0.69
CA THR A 196 -7.08 -4.50 -2.04
C THR A 196 -8.14 -4.06 -3.05
N LEU A 197 -9.33 -4.65 -3.00
CA LEU A 197 -10.45 -4.28 -3.87
C LEU A 197 -10.87 -2.82 -3.67
N LEU A 198 -10.99 -2.38 -2.42
CA LEU A 198 -11.29 -0.98 -2.09
C LEU A 198 -10.16 -0.05 -2.52
N TYR A 199 -8.90 -0.42 -2.32
CA TYR A 199 -7.76 0.41 -2.73
C TYR A 199 -7.75 0.64 -4.25
N MET A 200 -7.90 -0.43 -5.03
CA MET A 200 -7.97 -0.33 -6.50
C MET A 200 -9.14 0.54 -6.95
N LEU A 201 -10.30 0.39 -6.32
CA LEU A 201 -11.48 1.19 -6.62
C LEU A 201 -11.26 2.68 -6.29
N VAL A 202 -10.66 2.96 -5.12
CA VAL A 202 -10.38 4.32 -4.65
C VAL A 202 -9.32 4.98 -5.50
N GLU A 203 -8.20 4.32 -5.78
CA GLU A 203 -7.10 4.93 -6.54
C GLU A 203 -7.53 5.29 -7.97
N VAL A 204 -8.34 4.44 -8.62
CA VAL A 204 -8.87 4.74 -9.96
C VAL A 204 -9.81 5.94 -9.97
N HIS A 205 -10.55 6.19 -8.89
CA HIS A 205 -11.58 7.25 -8.81
C HIS A 205 -11.23 8.39 -7.87
N ARG A 206 -10.00 8.45 -7.33
CA ARG A 206 -9.53 9.42 -6.34
C ARG A 206 -9.81 10.87 -6.73
N ASN A 207 -9.65 11.18 -8.01
CA ASN A 207 -9.80 12.53 -8.55
C ASN A 207 -11.24 12.85 -9.02
N ASP A 208 -12.21 11.98 -8.73
CA ASP A 208 -13.63 12.21 -9.02
C ASP A 208 -14.35 12.69 -7.75
N GLU A 209 -14.79 13.95 -7.75
CA GLU A 209 -15.50 14.58 -6.62
C GLU A 209 -16.77 13.81 -6.21
N THR A 210 -17.45 13.17 -7.17
CA THR A 210 -18.65 12.38 -6.87
C THR A 210 -18.30 11.14 -6.06
N PHE A 211 -17.13 10.55 -6.30
CA PHE A 211 -16.65 9.40 -5.57
C PHE A 211 -16.25 9.75 -4.14
N GLY A 212 -15.57 10.88 -3.92
CA GLY A 212 -15.30 11.40 -2.59
C GLY A 212 -16.58 11.57 -1.76
N THR A 213 -17.65 12.05 -2.39
CA THR A 213 -18.97 12.16 -1.75
C THR A 213 -19.57 10.79 -1.39
N GLU A 214 -19.42 9.76 -2.23
CA GLU A 214 -19.85 8.39 -1.93
C GLU A 214 -19.12 7.81 -0.71
N LEU A 215 -17.81 8.08 -0.58
CA LEU A 215 -17.01 7.64 0.58
C LEU A 215 -17.46 8.30 1.88
N VAL A 216 -17.76 9.60 1.84
CA VAL A 216 -18.27 10.37 3.00
C VAL A 216 -19.68 9.92 3.40
N LYS A 217 -20.53 9.58 2.42
CA LYS A 217 -21.92 9.12 2.64
C LYS A 217 -22.04 7.65 3.02
N SER A 218 -20.95 6.90 2.99
CA SER A 218 -20.92 5.52 3.47
C SER A 218 -21.33 5.46 4.96
N ASP A 219 -21.82 4.31 5.41
CA ASP A 219 -22.27 4.12 6.80
C ASP A 219 -21.48 3.03 7.55
N PRO A 220 -20.64 3.40 8.55
CA PRO A 220 -20.22 4.77 8.86
C PRO A 220 -19.33 5.34 7.72
N PRO A 221 -19.02 6.66 7.72
CA PRO A 221 -18.13 7.24 6.71
C PRO A 221 -16.82 6.46 6.62
N MET A 222 -16.36 6.14 5.41
CA MET A 222 -15.32 5.12 5.23
C MET A 222 -14.03 5.46 6.01
N ALA A 223 -13.63 6.73 6.04
CA ALA A 223 -12.47 7.17 6.82
C ALA A 223 -12.63 6.87 8.32
N VAL A 224 -13.83 7.11 8.88
CA VAL A 224 -14.14 6.84 10.30
C VAL A 224 -14.01 5.36 10.60
N PHE A 225 -14.62 4.50 9.75
CA PHE A 225 -14.49 3.05 9.89
C PHE A 225 -13.03 2.60 9.89
N LEU A 226 -12.23 3.06 8.92
CA LEU A 226 -10.83 2.63 8.78
C LEU A 226 -9.99 3.10 9.98
N PHE A 227 -10.24 4.30 10.52
CA PHE A 227 -9.61 4.76 11.76
C PHE A 227 -9.97 3.88 12.96
N GLU A 228 -11.24 3.49 13.10
CA GLU A 228 -11.67 2.59 14.18
C GLU A 228 -10.99 1.23 14.09
N VAL A 229 -10.87 0.66 12.88
CA VAL A 229 -10.14 -0.59 12.65
C VAL A 229 -8.69 -0.43 13.11
N ILE A 230 -7.98 0.62 12.69
CA ILE A 230 -6.59 0.90 13.10
C ILE A 230 -6.47 1.04 14.62
N ALA A 231 -7.36 1.81 15.25
CA ALA A 231 -7.36 2.01 16.69
C ALA A 231 -7.52 0.67 17.44
N SER A 232 -8.39 -0.21 16.94
CA SER A 232 -8.63 -1.52 17.54
C SER A 232 -7.42 -2.47 17.45
N LEU A 233 -6.53 -2.28 16.47
CA LEU A 233 -5.35 -3.13 16.31
C LEU A 233 -4.32 -2.92 17.42
N ARG A 234 -4.32 -1.77 18.09
CA ARG A 234 -3.42 -1.49 19.22
C ARG A 234 -3.59 -2.48 20.38
N GLU A 235 -4.82 -2.97 20.55
CA GLU A 235 -5.20 -3.85 21.66
C GLU A 235 -5.12 -5.34 21.29
N LYS A 236 -4.82 -5.65 20.02
CA LYS A 236 -4.86 -7.00 19.45
C LYS A 236 -3.48 -7.43 18.95
N ASN A 237 -3.27 -8.73 18.78
CA ASN A 237 -2.08 -9.21 18.08
C ASN A 237 -2.23 -8.92 16.58
N ALA A 238 -1.49 -7.91 16.09
CA ALA A 238 -1.53 -7.52 14.69
C ALA A 238 -0.65 -8.39 13.76
N LYS A 239 0.00 -9.44 14.28
CA LYS A 239 0.83 -10.34 13.45
C LYS A 239 -0.05 -11.02 12.39
N GLY A 240 0.33 -10.88 11.12
CA GLY A 240 -0.42 -11.41 9.97
C GLY A 240 -1.47 -10.44 9.41
N TYR A 241 -1.89 -9.45 10.19
CA TYR A 241 -2.89 -8.48 9.76
C TYR A 241 -2.33 -7.58 8.63
N PRO A 242 -3.10 -7.27 7.57
CA PRO A 242 -2.65 -6.47 6.42
C PRO A 242 -2.57 -4.96 6.72
N VAL A 243 -1.79 -4.57 7.74
CA VAL A 243 -1.70 -3.19 8.26
C VAL A 243 -1.25 -2.19 7.18
N LYS A 244 -0.25 -2.55 6.36
CA LYS A 244 0.22 -1.69 5.26
C LYS A 244 -0.93 -1.30 4.32
N LYS A 245 -1.71 -2.30 3.87
CA LYS A 245 -2.84 -2.08 2.96
C LYS A 245 -3.93 -1.22 3.59
N LEU A 246 -4.20 -1.43 4.88
CA LEU A 246 -5.16 -0.63 5.64
C LEU A 246 -4.74 0.85 5.72
N LEU A 247 -3.47 1.11 6.02
CA LEU A 247 -2.94 2.48 6.12
C LEU A 247 -2.94 3.19 4.76
N LEU A 248 -2.50 2.51 3.70
CA LEU A 248 -2.50 3.06 2.35
C LEU A 248 -3.92 3.34 1.87
N LEU A 249 -4.87 2.43 2.10
CA LEU A 249 -6.28 2.67 1.78
C LEU A 249 -6.84 3.87 2.55
N LEU A 250 -6.59 3.96 3.86
CA LEU A 250 -7.05 5.10 4.67
C LEU A 250 -6.51 6.41 4.08
N TRP A 251 -5.22 6.46 3.75
CA TRP A 251 -4.62 7.64 3.15
C TRP A 251 -5.34 8.05 1.85
N LYS A 252 -5.60 7.10 0.94
CA LYS A 252 -6.31 7.38 -0.30
C LYS A 252 -7.76 7.81 -0.08
N VAL A 253 -8.45 7.21 0.89
CA VAL A 253 -9.81 7.62 1.27
C VAL A 253 -9.82 9.05 1.81
N LEU A 254 -8.84 9.45 2.62
CA LEU A 254 -8.71 10.82 3.11
C LEU A 254 -8.48 11.80 1.97
N LEU A 255 -7.56 11.49 1.04
CA LEU A 255 -7.31 12.35 -0.13
C LEU A 255 -8.55 12.49 -1.02
N ALA A 256 -9.25 11.40 -1.29
CA ALA A 256 -10.46 11.41 -2.12
C ALA A 256 -11.63 12.14 -1.44
N SER A 257 -11.72 12.10 -0.10
CA SER A 257 -12.87 12.66 0.65
C SER A 257 -12.64 14.10 1.14
N LEU A 258 -11.41 14.44 1.52
CA LEU A 258 -11.05 15.69 2.19
C LEU A 258 -10.12 16.59 1.34
N GLY A 259 -9.56 16.05 0.26
CA GLY A 259 -8.55 16.73 -0.55
C GLY A 259 -7.14 16.61 0.02
N GLY A 260 -6.17 17.06 -0.78
CA GLY A 260 -4.75 17.07 -0.43
C GLY A 260 -4.27 18.38 0.21
N ILE A 261 -2.96 18.47 0.42
CA ILE A 261 -2.26 19.64 0.95
C ILE A 261 -2.55 20.89 0.11
N ASP A 262 -2.58 20.76 -1.22
CA ASP A 262 -2.87 21.89 -2.12
C ASP A 262 -4.27 22.46 -1.92
N GLU A 263 -5.28 21.59 -1.75
CA GLU A 263 -6.64 22.02 -1.49
C GLU A 263 -6.76 22.67 -0.10
N ILE A 264 -6.05 22.15 0.90
CA ILE A 264 -5.95 22.79 2.23
C ILE A 264 -5.33 24.19 2.12
N ASN A 265 -4.26 24.36 1.35
CA ASN A 265 -3.60 25.66 1.16
C ASN A 265 -4.53 26.66 0.46
N ARG A 266 -5.23 26.22 -0.58
CA ARG A 266 -6.24 27.00 -1.28
C ARG A 266 -7.38 27.43 -0.35
N LEU A 267 -7.95 26.49 0.41
CA LEU A 267 -9.05 26.78 1.35
C LEU A 267 -8.61 27.75 2.45
N LYS A 268 -7.39 27.63 2.98
CA LYS A 268 -6.83 28.59 3.93
C LYS A 268 -6.80 30.00 3.35
N GLU A 269 -6.34 30.15 2.12
CA GLU A 269 -6.28 31.46 1.47
C GLU A 269 -7.68 32.06 1.25
N ILE A 270 -8.64 31.25 0.79
CA ILE A 270 -10.05 31.67 0.63
C ILE A 270 -10.63 32.14 1.96
N VAL A 271 -10.46 31.38 3.04
CA VAL A 271 -10.96 31.74 4.38
C VAL A 271 -10.31 33.03 4.89
N ARG A 272 -9.01 33.23 4.64
CA ARG A 272 -8.32 34.47 5.01
C ARG A 272 -8.90 35.68 4.28
N GLN A 273 -9.13 35.57 2.98
CA GLN A 273 -9.73 36.64 2.17
C GLN A 273 -11.14 36.99 2.66
N MET A 274 -11.96 35.97 2.98
CA MET A 274 -13.31 36.19 3.54
C MET A 274 -13.29 36.97 4.87
N HIS A 275 -12.21 36.82 5.66
CA HIS A 275 -12.03 37.51 6.93
C HIS A 275 -11.11 38.75 6.86
N GLY A 276 -10.70 39.19 5.66
CA GLY A 276 -9.83 40.36 5.49
C GLY A 276 -8.42 40.19 6.05
N LEU A 277 -7.94 38.96 6.20
CA LEU A 277 -6.59 38.65 6.65
C LEU A 277 -5.59 38.70 5.48
N ALA A 278 -4.35 39.12 5.75
CA ALA A 278 -3.29 39.17 4.73
C ALA A 278 -2.99 37.77 4.13
N PRO A 279 -2.47 37.64 2.90
CA PRO A 279 -2.09 36.35 2.32
C PRO A 279 -1.06 35.59 3.16
N LEU A 280 -1.03 34.27 3.05
CA LEU A 280 0.05 33.48 3.66
C LEU A 280 1.37 33.78 2.95
N ARG A 281 2.43 34.10 3.71
CA ARG A 281 3.79 34.21 3.16
C ARG A 281 4.26 32.83 2.69
N ASP A 282 4.79 32.78 1.47
CA ASP A 282 5.32 31.56 0.90
C ASP A 282 6.59 31.16 1.67
N ARG A 283 6.62 29.94 2.24
CA ARG A 283 7.78 29.49 3.03
C ARG A 283 9.03 29.24 2.17
N GLY A 284 8.92 29.34 0.85
CA GLY A 284 10.01 29.12 -0.09
C GLY A 284 10.88 30.35 -0.38
N SER A 285 10.45 31.57 -0.05
CA SER A 285 11.21 32.79 -0.41
C SER A 285 12.28 33.20 0.61
N ASP A 286 12.28 32.60 1.82
CA ASP A 286 13.23 32.95 2.89
C ASP A 286 14.47 32.03 2.93
N ALA A 287 14.54 31.00 2.08
CA ALA A 287 15.72 30.14 1.97
C ALA A 287 16.89 30.78 1.18
N ASP A 288 16.60 31.77 0.35
CA ASP A 288 17.60 32.49 -0.47
C ASP A 288 18.06 33.82 0.14
N ALA A 289 17.61 34.13 1.37
CA ALA A 289 17.88 35.39 2.04
C ALA A 289 18.72 35.26 3.32
N VAL A 290 19.58 34.23 3.44
CA VAL A 290 20.69 34.24 4.41
C VAL A 290 21.86 33.40 3.86
N PHE A 291 22.78 34.05 3.14
CA PHE A 291 24.23 33.82 3.20
C PHE A 291 24.96 35.09 2.77
#